data_AF-A0A7S2QQF5-F1
#
_entry.id   AF-A0A7S2QQF5-F1
#
_cell.length_a   1.000
_cell.length_b   1.000
_cell.length_c   1.000
_cell.angle_alpha   90.00
_cell.angle_beta   90.00
_cell.angle_gamma   90.00
#
_symmetry.space_group_name_H-M   'P 1'
#
loop_
_entity.id
_entity.type
_entity.pdbx_description
1 polymer ?
#
loop_
_entity_poly.entity_id
_entity_poly.type
_entity_poly.pdbx_seq_one_letter_code
_entity_poly.pdbx_strand_id
1 'polypeptide(L)'
;ADRQRPARLPLNSPLAFIHVEADERSKGASKVNPDEARCVAWLVQQVLQTLPPRLTGDEIGVISPYAAQVAEIRRALPMAARDGVQVSSVDAFQGCEKDVIIVSLVRANRRGDVGFVSDWRRLNVALTRARRLCVIVASMTTWLASDCALVREWLGFHAAGDADVRAFRAGALQVLPEEHLARVLKLREEFAQNRPEA
;
A
#
# COMPACT_ATOMS: atom_id res chain seq x y z
N ALA A 1 -11.89 -13.50 0.60
CA ALA A 1 -11.03 -14.50 1.26
C ALA A 1 -10.83 -14.07 2.71
N ASP A 2 -11.10 -14.97 3.64
CA ASP A 2 -10.93 -14.76 5.09
C ASP A 2 -9.43 -14.75 5.41
N ARG A 3 -8.82 -13.56 5.46
CA ARG A 3 -7.39 -13.42 5.72
C ARG A 3 -7.18 -13.43 7.23
N GLN A 4 -6.27 -14.26 7.72
CA GLN A 4 -5.94 -14.27 9.15
C GLN A 4 -4.93 -13.16 9.48
N ARG A 5 -5.04 -12.60 10.69
CA ARG A 5 -4.08 -11.59 11.18
C ARG A 5 -2.65 -12.11 11.06
N PRO A 6 -1.72 -11.33 10.49
CA PRO A 6 -0.34 -11.78 10.38
C PRO A 6 0.32 -11.80 11.76
N ALA A 7 0.45 -13.00 12.33
CA ALA A 7 1.19 -13.16 13.58
C ALA A 7 2.63 -12.66 13.38
N ARG A 8 3.13 -11.85 14.33
CA ARG A 8 4.50 -11.30 14.41
C ARG A 8 4.83 -10.12 13.51
N LEU A 9 3.98 -9.74 12.56
CA LEU A 9 4.09 -8.42 11.94
C LEU A 9 3.55 -7.35 12.90
N PRO A 10 4.13 -6.13 12.91
CA PRO A 10 3.59 -5.00 13.69
C PRO A 10 2.34 -4.40 13.02
N LEU A 11 1.42 -5.28 12.59
CA LEU A 11 0.14 -4.98 11.94
C LEU A 11 -0.99 -5.67 12.71
N ASN A 12 -2.12 -4.96 12.82
CA ASN A 12 -3.30 -5.46 13.50
C ASN A 12 -4.26 -6.23 12.58
N SER A 13 -4.06 -6.13 11.26
CA SER A 13 -4.94 -6.70 10.25
C SER A 13 -4.15 -7.17 9.03
N PRO A 14 -4.65 -8.18 8.28
CA PRO A 14 -4.09 -8.58 6.99
C PRO A 14 -4.34 -7.57 5.86
N LEU A 15 -5.12 -6.53 6.13
CA LEU A 15 -5.29 -5.38 5.28
C LEU A 15 -4.67 -4.20 6.00
N ALA A 16 -3.71 -3.53 5.37
CA ALA A 16 -3.08 -2.38 5.98
C ALA A 16 -2.93 -1.20 5.02
N PHE A 17 -3.12 0.00 5.54
CA PHE A 17 -2.75 1.25 4.88
C PHE A 17 -1.63 1.90 5.68
N ILE A 18 -0.50 2.17 5.02
CA ILE A 18 0.66 2.79 5.61
C ILE A 18 0.81 4.18 5.00
N HIS A 19 0.49 5.18 5.81
CA HIS A 19 0.75 6.57 5.49
C HIS A 19 2.25 6.84 5.48
N VAL A 20 2.74 7.40 4.39
CA VAL A 20 4.09 7.94 4.30
C VAL A 20 4.00 9.43 4.01
N GLU A 21 4.53 10.24 4.92
CA GLU A 21 4.74 11.67 4.69
C GLU A 21 6.01 11.82 3.84
N ALA A 22 5.86 12.32 2.62
CA ALA A 22 6.94 12.34 1.64
C ALA A 22 6.75 13.45 0.62
N ASP A 23 7.86 13.89 0.03
CA ASP A 23 7.86 14.74 -1.15
C ASP A 23 8.14 13.88 -2.39
N GLU A 24 7.15 13.77 -3.28
CA GLU A 24 7.35 13.10 -4.56
C GLU A 24 8.39 13.86 -5.41
N ARG A 25 9.16 13.14 -6.21
CA ARG A 25 10.11 13.71 -7.17
C ARG A 25 9.74 13.31 -8.59
N SER A 26 10.11 14.15 -9.55
CA SER A 26 9.95 13.85 -10.96
C SER A 26 11.24 13.26 -11.53
N LYS A 27 11.12 12.22 -12.36
CA LYS A 27 12.24 11.60 -13.09
C LYS A 27 11.82 11.45 -14.54
N GLY A 28 12.15 12.46 -15.36
CA GLY A 28 11.57 12.62 -16.69
C GLY A 28 10.04 12.79 -16.59
N ALA A 29 9.31 12.04 -17.42
CA ALA A 29 7.84 12.00 -17.39
C ALA A 29 7.25 11.09 -16.28
N SER A 30 8.09 10.47 -15.43
CA SER A 30 7.66 9.56 -14.37
C SER A 30 7.78 10.20 -12.98
N LYS A 31 7.22 9.53 -11.97
CA LYS A 31 7.25 9.95 -10.57
C LYS A 31 7.96 8.91 -9.70
N VAL A 32 8.63 9.39 -8.67
CA VAL A 32 9.34 8.54 -7.70
C VAL A 32 9.16 9.12 -6.30
N ASN A 33 9.04 8.24 -5.31
CA ASN A 33 8.91 8.55 -3.91
C ASN A 33 9.89 7.67 -3.11
N PRO A 34 11.08 8.20 -2.77
CA PRO A 34 12.11 7.44 -2.05
C PRO A 34 11.69 7.01 -0.64
N ASP A 35 10.81 7.76 0.02
CA ASP A 35 10.29 7.43 1.34
C ASP A 35 9.31 6.25 1.27
N GLU A 36 8.41 6.24 0.30
CA GLU A 36 7.57 5.06 0.03
C GLU A 36 8.42 3.85 -0.36
N ALA A 37 9.46 4.03 -1.18
CA ALA A 37 10.35 2.93 -1.56
C ALA A 37 11.08 2.33 -0.35
N ARG A 38 11.52 3.15 0.61
CA ARG A 38 12.09 2.70 1.88
C ARG A 38 11.07 1.97 2.75
N CYS A 39 9.84 2.47 2.81
CA CYS A 39 8.74 1.81 3.53
C CYS A 39 8.47 0.41 2.95
N VAL A 40 8.36 0.31 1.63
CA VAL A 40 8.16 -0.96 0.93
C VAL A 40 9.31 -1.92 1.21
N ALA A 41 10.57 -1.47 1.10
CA ALA A 41 11.71 -2.33 1.36
C ALA A 41 11.74 -2.85 2.81
N TRP A 42 11.40 -1.99 3.77
CA TRP A 42 11.25 -2.39 5.16
C TRP A 42 10.13 -3.41 5.35
N LEU A 43 8.95 -3.20 4.76
CA LEU A 43 7.83 -4.15 4.83
C LEU A 43 8.19 -5.51 4.27
N VAL A 44 8.84 -5.55 3.10
CA VAL A 44 9.32 -6.80 2.49
C VAL A 44 10.28 -7.53 3.42
N GLN A 45 11.23 -6.81 4.03
CA GLN A 45 12.17 -7.38 5.00
C GLN A 45 11.43 -7.97 6.21
N GLN A 46 10.46 -7.24 6.77
CA GLN A 46 9.67 -7.74 7.89
C GLN A 46 8.90 -9.00 7.53
N VAL A 47 8.24 -9.03 6.37
CA VAL A 47 7.49 -10.20 5.89
C VAL A 47 8.39 -11.43 5.78
N LEU A 48 9.53 -11.31 5.10
CA LEU A 48 10.49 -12.41 4.92
C LEU A 48 11.07 -12.93 6.25
N GLN A 49 11.22 -12.06 7.24
CA GLN A 49 11.82 -12.42 8.53
C GLN A 49 10.80 -12.99 9.54
N THR A 50 9.53 -12.58 9.46
CA THR A 50 8.60 -12.76 10.58
C THR A 50 7.34 -13.54 10.25
N LEU A 51 6.90 -13.60 8.99
CA LEU A 51 5.63 -14.23 8.63
C LEU A 51 5.81 -15.76 8.52
N PRO A 52 5.06 -16.59 9.28
CA PRO A 52 5.11 -18.05 9.20
C PRO A 52 4.01 -18.63 8.28
N PRO A 53 4.21 -19.73 7.54
CA PRO A 53 5.51 -20.31 7.23
C PRO A 53 6.42 -19.27 6.57
N ARG A 54 7.74 -19.43 6.72
CA ARG A 54 8.72 -18.49 6.15
C ARG A 54 8.45 -18.37 4.65
N LEU A 55 8.06 -17.18 4.23
CA LEU A 55 7.82 -16.91 2.83
C LEU A 55 9.16 -16.75 2.08
N THR A 56 9.17 -17.16 0.83
CA THR A 56 10.21 -16.84 -0.14
C THR A 56 9.85 -15.58 -0.93
N GLY A 57 10.84 -14.97 -1.57
CA GLY A 57 10.63 -13.70 -2.28
C GLY A 57 9.57 -13.78 -3.38
N ASP A 58 9.45 -14.93 -4.05
CA ASP A 58 8.51 -15.17 -5.14
C ASP A 58 7.05 -15.20 -4.68
N GLU A 59 6.79 -15.35 -3.38
CA GLU A 59 5.46 -15.25 -2.77
C GLU A 59 5.03 -13.80 -2.49
N ILE A 60 5.93 -12.83 -2.73
CA ILE A 60 5.70 -11.40 -2.51
C ILE A 60 5.66 -10.67 -3.86
N GLY A 61 4.56 -9.94 -4.09
CA GLY A 61 4.41 -8.99 -5.18
C GLY A 61 4.45 -7.55 -4.68
N VAL A 62 5.23 -6.70 -5.36
CA VAL A 62 5.22 -5.26 -5.17
C VAL A 62 4.79 -4.57 -6.45
N ILE A 63 3.79 -3.72 -6.34
CA ILE A 63 3.16 -3.06 -7.48
C ILE A 63 3.27 -1.55 -7.31
N SER A 64 3.66 -0.85 -8.37
CA SER A 64 3.61 0.62 -8.38
C SER A 64 3.27 1.16 -9.77
N PRO A 65 2.41 2.20 -9.90
CA PRO A 65 2.02 2.71 -11.22
C PRO A 65 3.18 3.28 -12.05
N TYR A 66 4.26 3.73 -11.40
CA TYR A 66 5.32 4.48 -12.07
C TYR A 66 6.59 3.63 -12.27
N ALA A 67 7.07 3.55 -13.51
CA ALA A 67 8.29 2.79 -13.84
C ALA A 67 9.54 3.30 -13.08
N ALA A 68 9.65 4.61 -12.85
CA ALA A 68 10.73 5.17 -12.03
C ALA A 68 10.66 4.69 -10.57
N GLN A 69 9.45 4.54 -10.02
CA GLN A 69 9.26 3.98 -8.67
C GLN A 69 9.58 2.49 -8.63
N VAL A 70 9.20 1.71 -9.65
CA VAL A 70 9.58 0.29 -9.75
C VAL A 70 11.10 0.13 -9.66
N ALA A 71 11.85 0.95 -10.40
CA ALA A 71 13.31 0.95 -10.33
C ALA A 71 13.83 1.38 -8.96
N GLU A 72 13.22 2.39 -8.34
CA GLU A 72 13.62 2.88 -7.01
C GLU A 72 13.39 1.83 -5.92
N ILE A 73 12.23 1.16 -5.93
CA ILE A 73 11.92 0.07 -5.00
C ILE A 73 12.93 -1.07 -5.16
N ARG A 74 13.22 -1.50 -6.40
CA ARG A 74 14.22 -2.56 -6.64
C ARG A 74 15.59 -2.21 -6.07
N ARG A 75 16.00 -0.93 -6.13
CA ARG A 75 17.25 -0.45 -5.53
C ARG A 75 17.20 -0.46 -4.00
N ALA A 76 16.07 -0.04 -3.42
CA ALA A 76 15.85 0.01 -1.98
C ALA A 76 15.76 -1.38 -1.33
N LEU A 77 15.32 -2.40 -2.07
CA LEU A 77 15.23 -3.77 -1.56
C LEU A 77 16.61 -4.31 -1.11
N PRO A 78 16.64 -5.08 0.00
CA PRO A 78 17.86 -5.75 0.44
C PRO A 78 18.32 -6.75 -0.63
N MET A 79 19.64 -6.94 -0.77
CA MET A 79 20.20 -7.79 -1.84
C MET A 79 19.56 -9.19 -1.89
N ALA A 80 19.34 -9.82 -0.73
CA ALA A 80 18.72 -11.14 -0.65
C ALA A 80 17.28 -11.23 -1.19
N ALA A 81 16.58 -10.10 -1.31
CA ALA A 81 15.20 -10.03 -1.80
C ALA A 81 15.08 -9.52 -3.25
N ARG A 82 16.15 -8.93 -3.83
CA ARG A 82 16.10 -8.24 -5.13
C ARG A 82 15.69 -9.15 -6.28
N ASP A 83 16.14 -10.40 -6.25
CA ASP A 83 15.92 -11.36 -7.34
C ASP A 83 14.69 -12.25 -7.11
N GLY A 84 14.24 -12.38 -5.86
CA GLY A 84 13.05 -13.18 -5.51
C GLY A 84 11.74 -12.41 -5.61
N VAL A 85 11.73 -11.14 -5.18
CA VAL A 85 10.50 -10.35 -5.09
C VAL A 85 10.09 -9.78 -6.44
N GLN A 86 8.85 -10.04 -6.85
CA GLN A 86 8.30 -9.50 -8.09
C GLN A 86 7.94 -8.03 -7.91
N VAL A 87 8.77 -7.11 -8.45
CA VAL A 87 8.47 -5.66 -8.47
C VAL A 87 8.13 -5.21 -9.89
N SER A 88 6.91 -4.79 -10.15
CA SER A 88 6.49 -4.35 -11.50
C SER A 88 5.43 -3.26 -11.48
N SER A 89 5.15 -2.68 -12.66
CA SER A 89 4.01 -1.79 -12.81
C SER A 89 2.69 -2.56 -12.75
N VAL A 90 1.58 -1.84 -12.59
CA VAL A 90 0.23 -2.43 -12.58
C VAL A 90 -0.03 -3.22 -13.86
N ASP A 91 0.31 -2.66 -15.03
CA ASP A 91 0.10 -3.30 -16.33
C ASP A 91 1.04 -4.49 -16.58
N ALA A 92 2.27 -4.40 -16.05
CA ALA A 92 3.26 -5.47 -16.17
C ALA A 92 3.10 -6.56 -15.10
N PHE A 93 2.23 -6.36 -14.10
CA PHE A 93 1.96 -7.37 -13.08
C PHE A 93 1.04 -8.45 -13.67
N GLN A 94 1.63 -9.30 -14.49
CA GLN A 94 1.00 -10.50 -15.06
C GLN A 94 1.23 -11.68 -14.11
N GLY A 95 0.20 -12.51 -13.91
CA GLY A 95 0.33 -13.75 -13.12
C GLY A 95 -0.61 -13.87 -11.93
N CYS A 96 -0.63 -15.09 -11.38
CA CYS A 96 -1.46 -15.59 -10.29
C CYS A 96 -1.36 -14.74 -9.00
N GLU A 97 -2.28 -15.02 -8.08
CA GLU A 97 -2.26 -14.49 -6.73
C GLU A 97 -0.91 -14.70 -6.03
N LYS A 98 -0.54 -13.75 -5.16
CA LYS A 98 0.63 -13.83 -4.27
C LYS A 98 0.15 -13.90 -2.83
N ASP A 99 0.96 -14.46 -1.95
CA ASP A 99 0.65 -14.47 -0.52
C ASP A 99 0.66 -13.05 0.05
N VAL A 100 1.61 -12.22 -0.39
CA VAL A 100 1.70 -10.83 0.01
C VAL A 100 1.71 -9.92 -1.21
N ILE A 101 0.86 -8.89 -1.19
CA ILE A 101 0.88 -7.78 -2.15
C ILE A 101 1.13 -6.48 -1.40
N ILE A 102 2.11 -5.71 -1.87
CA ILE A 102 2.39 -4.35 -1.40
C ILE A 102 2.23 -3.40 -2.59
N VAL A 103 1.41 -2.36 -2.43
CA VAL A 103 1.15 -1.37 -3.48
C VAL A 103 1.71 -0.01 -3.04
N SER A 104 2.63 0.57 -3.82
CA SER A 104 3.12 1.95 -3.63
C SER A 104 2.46 2.88 -4.63
N LEU A 105 1.70 3.85 -4.13
CA LEU A 105 0.90 4.77 -4.95
C LEU A 105 1.67 6.03 -5.38
N VAL A 106 2.82 6.30 -4.78
CA VAL A 106 3.85 7.29 -5.15
C VAL A 106 3.46 8.74 -4.94
N ARG A 107 2.24 9.12 -5.33
CA ARG A 107 1.81 10.51 -5.39
C ARG A 107 1.72 11.12 -4.01
N ALA A 108 2.44 12.23 -3.83
CA ALA A 108 2.59 12.94 -2.58
C ALA A 108 2.67 14.45 -2.85
N ASN A 109 1.52 15.13 -2.85
CA ASN A 109 1.37 16.56 -3.07
C ASN A 109 0.08 17.09 -2.43
N ARG A 110 0.11 18.36 -2.00
CA ARG A 110 -1.04 19.02 -1.35
C ARG A 110 -2.22 19.34 -2.27
N ARG A 111 -2.05 19.19 -3.59
CA ARG A 111 -3.09 19.49 -4.59
C ARG A 111 -4.08 18.34 -4.79
N GLY A 112 -3.83 17.18 -4.19
CA GLY A 112 -4.65 15.98 -4.43
C GLY A 112 -4.49 15.42 -5.84
N ASP A 113 -3.44 15.79 -6.58
CA ASP A 113 -3.22 15.29 -7.93
C ASP A 113 -2.62 13.87 -7.87
N VAL A 114 -3.38 12.90 -8.36
CA VAL A 114 -2.99 11.49 -8.44
C VAL A 114 -2.57 11.06 -9.85
N GLY A 115 -2.71 11.93 -10.86
CA GLY A 115 -2.33 11.68 -12.25
C GLY A 115 -3.16 10.56 -12.88
N PHE A 116 -2.54 9.73 -13.71
CA PHE A 116 -3.23 8.63 -14.40
C PHE A 116 -3.69 7.50 -13.47
N VAL A 117 -3.27 7.51 -12.20
CA VAL A 117 -3.68 6.53 -11.19
C VAL A 117 -5.14 6.73 -10.75
N SER A 118 -5.79 7.79 -11.24
CA SER A 118 -7.23 8.01 -11.08
C SER A 118 -8.09 6.89 -11.70
N ASP A 119 -7.56 6.12 -12.67
CA ASP A 119 -8.22 4.93 -13.22
C ASP A 119 -8.06 3.71 -12.28
N TRP A 120 -8.94 3.67 -11.27
CA TRP A 120 -9.05 2.67 -10.20
C TRP A 120 -9.17 1.22 -10.68
N ARG A 121 -9.70 0.98 -11.89
CA ARG A 121 -10.02 -0.38 -12.37
C ARG A 121 -8.81 -1.30 -12.38
N ARG A 122 -7.62 -0.74 -12.65
CA ARG A 122 -6.36 -1.50 -12.73
C ARG A 122 -5.80 -1.83 -11.35
N LEU A 123 -6.04 -0.98 -10.35
CA LEU A 123 -5.59 -1.16 -8.97
C LEU A 123 -6.45 -2.16 -8.19
N ASN A 124 -7.76 -2.23 -8.45
CA ASN A 124 -8.62 -3.26 -7.85
C ASN A 124 -8.13 -4.68 -8.11
N VAL A 125 -7.68 -4.95 -9.34
CA VAL A 125 -7.11 -6.25 -9.72
C VAL A 125 -5.81 -6.53 -8.97
N ALA A 126 -4.98 -5.53 -8.72
CA ALA A 126 -3.76 -5.69 -7.93
C ALA A 126 -4.09 -6.01 -6.46
N LEU A 127 -5.06 -5.31 -5.87
CA LEU A 127 -5.43 -5.44 -4.46
C LEU A 127 -6.13 -6.78 -4.13
N THR A 128 -6.87 -7.35 -5.09
CA THR A 128 -7.56 -8.64 -4.90
C THR A 128 -6.63 -9.85 -5.03
N ARG A 129 -5.42 -9.68 -5.57
CA ARG A 129 -4.44 -10.78 -5.78
C ARG A 129 -3.69 -11.22 -4.52
N ALA A 130 -3.92 -10.58 -3.37
CA ALA A 130 -3.25 -10.92 -2.12
C ALA A 130 -4.00 -12.04 -1.36
N ARG A 131 -3.34 -13.18 -1.09
CA ARG A 131 -3.96 -14.28 -0.33
C ARG A 131 -3.92 -14.06 1.19
N ARG A 132 -2.83 -13.50 1.71
CA ARG A 132 -2.58 -13.41 3.17
C ARG A 132 -2.44 -11.98 3.67
N LEU A 133 -1.67 -11.14 2.98
CA LEU A 133 -1.43 -9.75 3.40
C LEU A 133 -1.50 -8.81 2.20
N CYS A 134 -2.33 -7.76 2.33
CA CYS A 134 -2.41 -6.67 1.35
C CYS A 134 -2.07 -5.35 2.05
N VAL A 135 -1.04 -4.65 1.55
CA VAL A 135 -0.59 -3.38 2.12
C VAL A 135 -0.60 -2.30 1.05
N ILE A 136 -1.27 -1.17 1.33
CA ILE A 136 -1.17 0.04 0.53
C ILE A 136 -0.20 1.00 1.23
N VAL A 137 0.76 1.54 0.48
CA VAL A 137 1.72 2.55 0.93
C VAL A 137 1.47 3.82 0.12
N ALA A 138 1.10 4.90 0.79
CA ALA A 138 0.70 6.14 0.11
C ALA A 138 0.68 7.38 1.05
N SER A 139 0.65 8.58 0.46
CA SER A 139 0.40 9.83 1.18
C SER A 139 -1.11 10.05 1.43
N MET A 140 -1.57 9.98 2.68
CA MET A 140 -2.98 10.29 3.00
C MET A 140 -3.34 11.72 2.64
N THR A 141 -2.45 12.67 2.90
CA THR A 141 -2.60 14.09 2.55
C THR A 141 -3.04 14.27 1.09
N THR A 142 -2.41 13.52 0.18
CA THR A 142 -2.71 13.60 -1.25
C THR A 142 -3.98 12.85 -1.60
N TRP A 143 -4.06 11.59 -1.19
CA TRP A 143 -5.10 10.68 -1.67
C TRP A 143 -6.48 10.99 -1.09
N LEU A 144 -6.54 11.45 0.16
CA LEU A 144 -7.79 11.89 0.77
C LEU A 144 -8.24 13.29 0.30
N ALA A 145 -7.35 14.06 -0.32
CA ALA A 145 -7.68 15.35 -0.96
C ALA A 145 -8.01 15.20 -2.45
N SER A 146 -7.76 14.03 -3.04
CA SER A 146 -8.02 13.77 -4.45
C SER A 146 -9.50 13.47 -4.73
N ASP A 147 -9.96 13.80 -5.94
CA ASP A 147 -11.28 13.39 -6.43
C ASP A 147 -11.36 11.88 -6.69
N CYS A 148 -10.22 11.20 -6.75
CA CYS A 148 -10.17 9.75 -6.89
C CYS A 148 -10.72 9.06 -5.63
N ALA A 149 -11.74 8.23 -5.80
CA ALA A 149 -12.39 7.54 -4.70
C ALA A 149 -11.55 6.39 -4.11
N LEU A 150 -10.53 5.92 -4.84
CA LEU A 150 -9.69 4.75 -4.54
C LEU A 150 -9.38 4.51 -3.05
N VAL A 151 -8.65 5.44 -2.43
CA VAL A 151 -8.23 5.30 -1.03
C VAL A 151 -9.39 5.51 -0.07
N ARG A 152 -10.35 6.40 -0.40
CA ARG A 152 -11.54 6.65 0.42
C ARG A 152 -12.44 5.41 0.47
N GLU A 153 -12.74 4.83 -0.69
CA GLU A 153 -13.48 3.57 -0.84
C GLU A 153 -12.74 2.41 -0.18
N TRP A 154 -11.43 2.27 -0.37
CA TRP A 154 -10.70 1.17 0.26
C TRP A 154 -10.73 1.27 1.79
N LEU A 155 -10.47 2.45 2.35
CA LEU A 155 -10.52 2.69 3.80
C LEU A 155 -11.94 2.54 4.38
N GLY A 156 -12.96 2.95 3.62
CA GLY A 156 -14.36 2.87 3.99
C GLY A 156 -14.98 1.47 3.85
N PHE A 157 -14.76 0.79 2.73
CA PHE A 157 -15.26 -0.56 2.47
C PHE A 157 -14.68 -1.56 3.46
N HIS A 158 -13.39 -1.42 3.79
CA HIS A 158 -12.72 -2.25 4.79
C HIS A 158 -12.91 -1.75 6.23
N ALA A 159 -13.83 -0.81 6.48
CA ALA A 159 -14.23 -0.40 7.83
C ALA A 159 -14.74 -1.57 8.68
N ALA A 160 -15.47 -2.52 8.07
CA ALA A 160 -15.95 -3.70 8.77
C ALA A 160 -14.92 -4.84 8.91
N GLY A 161 -13.79 -4.73 8.21
CA GLY A 161 -12.69 -5.71 8.26
C GLY A 161 -11.49 -5.25 9.08
N ASP A 162 -11.63 -4.14 9.81
CA ASP A 162 -10.58 -3.56 10.67
C ASP A 162 -9.22 -3.40 9.96
N ALA A 163 -9.21 -2.86 8.74
CA ALA A 163 -7.93 -2.56 8.07
C ALA A 163 -7.03 -1.73 9.01
N ASP A 164 -5.79 -2.15 9.21
CA ASP A 164 -4.87 -1.47 10.11
C ASP A 164 -4.34 -0.22 9.41
N VAL A 165 -4.28 0.89 10.13
CA VAL A 165 -3.85 2.17 9.55
C VAL A 165 -2.72 2.73 10.40
N ARG A 166 -1.55 2.87 9.79
CA ARG A 166 -0.30 3.24 10.46
C ARG A 166 0.41 4.31 9.67
N ALA A 167 1.36 4.98 10.30
CA ALA A 167 2.34 5.81 9.60
C ALA A 167 3.69 5.09 9.54
N PHE A 168 4.51 5.38 8.52
CA PHE A 168 5.90 4.94 8.49
C PHE A 168 6.82 6.15 8.51
N ARG A 169 7.71 6.20 9.51
CA ARG A 169 8.70 7.27 9.66
C ARG A 169 9.92 6.73 10.39
N ALA A 170 11.10 7.20 9.99
CA ALA A 170 12.38 6.83 10.60
C ALA A 170 12.62 5.30 10.68
N GLY A 171 12.16 4.54 9.69
CA GLY A 171 12.44 3.10 9.61
C GLY A 171 11.52 2.20 10.46
N ALA A 172 10.40 2.72 10.96
CA ALA A 172 9.45 1.94 11.75
C ALA A 172 7.99 2.36 11.49
N LEU A 173 7.07 1.44 11.76
CA LEU A 173 5.65 1.76 11.85
C LEU A 173 5.34 2.50 13.15
N GLN A 174 4.51 3.53 13.04
CA GLN A 174 4.07 4.39 14.12
C GLN A 174 2.54 4.51 14.08
N VAL A 175 1.99 5.05 15.17
CA VAL A 175 0.59 5.47 15.20
C VAL A 175 0.38 6.56 14.15
N LEU A 176 -0.78 6.54 13.51
CA LEU A 176 -1.16 7.54 12.52
C LEU A 176 -1.29 8.93 13.17
N PRO A 177 -0.85 10.02 12.51
CA PRO A 177 -1.11 11.38 13.00
C PRO A 177 -2.60 11.63 13.26
N GLU A 178 -2.91 12.41 14.30
CA GLU A 178 -4.28 12.65 14.78
C GLU A 178 -5.20 13.23 13.69
N GLU A 179 -4.69 14.19 12.91
CA GLU A 179 -5.36 14.75 11.73
C GLU A 179 -5.87 13.67 10.78
N HIS A 180 -4.99 12.72 10.43
CA HIS A 180 -5.30 11.68 9.48
C HIS A 180 -6.20 10.61 10.10
N LEU A 181 -6.01 10.31 11.38
CA LEU A 181 -6.87 9.40 12.12
C LEU A 181 -8.32 9.89 12.16
N ALA A 182 -8.54 11.17 12.48
CA ALA A 182 -9.86 11.78 12.47
C ALA A 182 -10.55 11.65 11.10
N ARG A 183 -9.81 11.87 10.00
CA ARG A 183 -10.34 11.69 8.63
C ARG A 183 -10.70 10.24 8.33
N VAL A 184 -9.88 9.29 8.75
CA VAL A 184 -10.16 7.84 8.57
C VAL A 184 -11.40 7.43 9.35
N LEU A 185 -11.53 7.84 10.61
CA LEU A 185 -12.69 7.51 11.45
C LEU A 185 -13.98 8.07 10.85
N LYS A 186 -13.95 9.35 10.43
CA LYS A 186 -15.09 9.97 9.74
C LYS A 186 -15.50 9.21 8.48
N LEU A 187 -14.53 8.80 7.64
CA LEU A 187 -14.83 7.99 6.46
C LEU A 187 -15.48 6.66 6.82
N ARG A 188 -15.00 5.98 7.86
CA ARG A 188 -15.60 4.71 8.31
C ARG A 188 -17.04 4.89 8.78
N GLU A 189 -17.33 5.96 9.51
CA GLU A 189 -18.69 6.31 9.95
C GLU A 189 -19.61 6.60 8.75
N GLU A 190 -19.16 7.44 7.81
CA GLU A 190 -19.91 7.77 6.59
C GLU A 190 -20.23 6.51 5.76
N PHE A 191 -19.27 5.58 5.64
CA PHE A 191 -19.49 4.31 4.94
C PHE A 191 -20.43 3.38 5.70
N ALA A 192 -20.36 3.34 7.03
CA ALA A 192 -21.26 2.52 7.84
C ALA A 192 -22.72 2.99 7.74
N GLN A 193 -22.95 4.31 7.65
CA GLN A 193 -24.28 4.91 7.50
C GLN A 193 -24.87 4.71 6.09
N ASN A 194 -24.02 4.69 5.07
CA ASN A 194 -24.43 4.61 3.67
C ASN A 194 -24.34 3.20 3.07
N ARG A 195 -24.19 2.14 3.89
CA ARG A 195 -24.18 0.77 3.37
C ARG A 195 -25.53 0.46 2.71
N PRO A 196 -25.58 0.14 1.41
CA PRO A 196 -26.74 -0.56 0.90
C PRO A 196 -26.85 -1.89 1.65
N GLU A 197 -28.05 -2.24 2.10
CA GLU A 197 -28.33 -3.59 2.61
C GLU A 197 -27.83 -4.59 1.57
N ALA A 198 -26.95 -5.51 2.01
CA ALA A 198 -26.36 -6.53 1.16
C ALA A 198 -27.39 -7.57 0.73
#